data_AF-A0A543NN83-F1
#
_entry.id   AF-A0A543NN83-F1
#
_cell.length_a   1.000
_cell.length_b   1.000
_cell.length_c   1.000
_cell.angle_alpha   90.00
_cell.angle_beta   90.00
_cell.angle_gamma   90.00
#
_symmetry.space_group_name_H-M   'P 1'
#
loop_
_entity.id
_entity.type
_entity.pdbx_description
1 polymer ?
#
loop_
_entity_poly.entity_id
_entity_poly.type
_entity_poly.pdbx_seq_one_letter_code
_entity_poly.pdbx_strand_id
1 'polypeptide(L)' 'MARVSIGGRNDLTDKQWRVLEPLLPARSGRGKPPTWSRRQLLDGIRWRTRIGAP' A
#
# COMPACT_ATOMS: atom_id res chain seq x y z
N MET A 1 9.60 18.52 -3.55
CA MET A 1 8.88 17.74 -2.53
C MET A 1 7.56 17.25 -3.13
N ALA A 2 7.35 15.95 -3.28
CA ALA A 2 6.06 15.43 -3.77
C ALA A 2 5.05 15.42 -2.60
N ARG A 3 3.98 16.20 -2.72
CA ARG A 3 2.84 16.17 -1.78
C ARG A 3 1.99 14.95 -2.11
N VAL A 4 1.73 14.11 -1.11
CA VAL A 4 0.79 12.98 -1.20
C VAL A 4 -0.62 13.54 -1.10
N SER A 5 -1.51 13.15 -2.02
CA SER A 5 -2.90 13.60 -2.06
C SER A 5 -3.63 13.19 -0.77
N ILE A 6 -4.13 14.18 -0.03
CA ILE A 6 -4.84 14.00 1.24
C ILE A 6 -6.30 13.70 0.91
N GLY A 7 -6.61 12.45 0.58
CA GLY A 7 -8.00 12.07 0.29
C GLY A 7 -8.11 10.85 -0.60
N GLY A 8 -7.94 9.67 -0.01
CA GLY A 8 -8.24 8.40 -0.67
C GLY A 8 -7.15 7.36 -0.48
N ARG A 9 -7.52 6.10 -0.69
CA ARG A 9 -6.72 4.86 -0.57
C ARG A 9 -5.56 4.78 -1.60
N ASN A 10 -4.91 5.89 -1.92
CA ASN A 10 -3.86 6.05 -2.92
C ASN A 10 -2.76 6.99 -2.39
N ASP A 11 -2.23 6.67 -1.21
CA ASP A 11 -1.14 7.43 -0.61
C ASP A 11 0.21 7.19 -1.31
N LEU A 12 0.34 6.04 -1.99
CA LEU A 12 1.49 5.69 -2.82
C LEU A 12 1.29 6.20 -4.25
N THR A 13 2.18 7.10 -4.68
CA THR A 13 2.32 7.43 -6.11
C THR A 13 2.86 6.23 -6.88
N ASP A 14 2.62 6.16 -8.19
CA ASP A 14 3.14 5.06 -9.03
C ASP A 14 4.68 4.97 -8.99
N LYS A 15 5.35 6.12 -8.88
CA LYS A 15 6.81 6.20 -8.78
C LYS A 15 7.30 5.57 -7.47
N GLN A 16 6.66 5.91 -6.36
CA GLN A 16 7.00 5.31 -5.06
C GLN A 16 6.65 3.83 -5.04
N TRP A 17 5.50 3.45 -5.61
CA TRP A 17 5.09 2.05 -5.74
C TRP A 17 6.12 1.21 -6.51
N ARG A 18 6.62 1.72 -7.64
CA ARG A 18 7.65 1.03 -8.44
C ARG A 18 8.95 0.75 -7.70
N VAL A 19 9.32 1.63 -6.77
CA VAL A 19 10.50 1.43 -5.91
C VAL A 19 10.20 0.41 -4.80
N LEU A 20 8.99 0.43 -4.25
CA LEU A 20 8.59 -0.43 -3.12
C LEU A 20 8.26 -1.87 -3.53
N GLU A 21 7.52 -2.05 -4.62
CA GLU A 21 7.01 -3.34 -5.08
C GLU A 21 8.06 -4.47 -5.16
N PRO A 22 9.27 -4.26 -5.74
CA PRO A 22 10.26 -5.33 -5.84
C PRO A 22 10.88 -5.71 -4.49
N LEU A 23 10.74 -4.88 -3.46
CA LEU A 23 11.26 -5.14 -2.12
C LEU A 23 10.28 -5.94 -1.25
N LEU A 24 9.04 -6.12 -1.72
CA LEU A 24 8.03 -6.86 -0.98
C LEU A 24 8.30 -8.38 -1.07
N PRO A 25 8.03 -9.14 -0.01
CA PRO A 25 8.20 -10.58 -0.03
C PRO A 25 7.36 -11.22 -1.13
N ALA A 26 7.87 -12.33 -1.67
CA ALA A 26 7.17 -13.12 -2.66
C ALA A 26 5.81 -13.57 -2.12
N ARG A 27 4.80 -13.56 -3.00
CA ARG A 27 3.45 -13.96 -2.63
C ARG A 27 3.43 -15.45 -2.34
N SER A 28 2.93 -15.84 -1.16
CA SER A 28 2.72 -17.24 -0.83
C SER A 28 1.69 -17.85 -1.79
N GLY A 29 2.01 -19.01 -2.37
CA GLY A 29 1.06 -19.84 -3.13
C GLY A 29 0.13 -20.67 -2.24
N ARG A 30 0.35 -20.66 -0.92
CA ARG A 30 -0.47 -21.37 0.06
C ARG A 30 -1.40 -20.40 0.78
N GLY A 31 -2.66 -20.84 1.00
CA GLY A 31 -3.68 -20.09 1.72
C GLY A 31 -4.76 -19.45 0.82
N LYS A 32 -5.60 -18.59 1.41
CA LYS A 32 -6.67 -17.89 0.70
C LYS A 32 -6.09 -16.85 -0.26
N PRO A 33 -6.50 -16.83 -1.54
CA PRO A 33 -6.11 -15.76 -2.46
C PRO A 33 -6.50 -14.39 -1.89
N PRO A 34 -5.57 -13.41 -1.84
CA PRO A 34 -5.88 -12.08 -1.36
C PRO A 34 -6.89 -11.38 -2.28
N THR A 35 -7.88 -10.75 -1.66
CA THR A 35 -8.94 -9.97 -2.32
C THR A 35 -8.47 -8.60 -2.78
N TRP A 36 -7.44 -8.03 -2.14
CA TRP A 36 -6.88 -6.72 -2.46
C TRP A 36 -5.47 -6.83 -3.01
N SER A 37 -5.08 -5.86 -3.84
CA SER A 37 -3.69 -5.76 -4.30
C SER A 37 -2.76 -5.37 -3.15
N ARG A 38 -1.47 -5.70 -3.27
CA ARG A 38 -0.44 -5.31 -2.27
C ARG A 38 -0.41 -3.80 -2.06
N ARG A 39 -0.60 -3.03 -3.13
CA ARG A 39 -0.66 -1.57 -3.08
C ARG A 39 -1.83 -1.08 -2.23
N GLN A 40 -3.03 -1.60 -2.47
CA GLN A 40 -4.23 -1.25 -1.69
C GLN A 40 -4.08 -1.57 -0.20
N LEU A 41 -3.45 -2.70 0.13
CA LEU A 41 -3.16 -3.06 1.52
C LEU A 41 -2.21 -2.06 2.18
N LEU A 42 -1.11 -1.71 1.50
CA LEU A 42 -0.11 -0.79 2.02
C LEU A 42 -0.65 0.64 2.13
N ASP A 43 -1.45 1.08 1.16
CA ASP A 43 -2.17 2.35 1.21
C ASP A 43 -3.13 2.38 2.43
N GLY A 44 -3.87 1.30 2.68
CA GLY A 44 -4.76 1.20 3.84
C GLY A 44 -4.03 1.21 5.18
N ILE A 45 -2.88 0.52 5.29
CA ILE A 45 -2.03 0.53 6.49
C ILE A 45 -1.48 1.94 6.73
N ARG A 46 -0.91 2.56 5.70
CA ARG A 46 -0.31 3.89 5.79
C ARG A 46 -1.33 4.96 6.15
N TRP A 47 -2.55 4.84 5.61
CA TRP A 47 -3.67 5.70 6.01
C TRP A 47 -3.96 5.55 7.51
N ARG A 48 -4.15 4.33 8.01
CA ARG A 48 -4.42 4.08 9.45
C ARG A 48 -3.33 4.66 10.35
N THR A 49 -2.06 4.41 10.01
CA THR A 49 -0.91 4.95 10.76
C THR A 49 -0.89 6.47 10.77
N ARG A 50 -1.25 7.14 9.66
CA ARG A 50 -1.23 8.60 9.59
C ARG A 50 -2.36 9.25 10.39
N ILE A 51 -3.57 8.72 10.27
CA ILE A 51 -4.75 9.32 10.90
C ILE A 51 -4.99 8.82 12.33
N GLY A 52 -4.24 7.82 12.79
CA GLY A 52 -4.41 7.22 14.11
C GLY A 52 -5.68 6.39 14.25
N ALA A 53 -6.16 5.78 13.16
CA ALA A 53 -7.34 4.92 13.22
C ALA A 53 -7.01 3.56 13.86
N PRO A 54 -7.82 3.09 14.83
CA PRO A 54 -7.68 1.76 15.43
C PRO A 54 -7.95 0.64 14.40
#